data_AF-A0A844WKY8-F1
#
_entry.id   AF-A0A844WKY8-F1
#
_cell.length_a   1.000
_cell.length_b   1.000
_cell.length_c   1.000
_cell.angle_alpha   90.00
_cell.angle_beta   90.00
_cell.angle_gamma   90.00
#
_symmetry.space_group_name_H-M   'P 1'
#
loop_
_entity.id
_entity.type
_entity.pdbx_description
1 polymer ?
#
loop_
_entity_poly.entity_id
_entity_poly.type
_entity_poly.pdbx_seq_one_letter_code
_entity_poly.pdbx_strand_id
1 'polypeptide(L)'
;MTNVTPNDSWIPSDDRGKQVARVTLRGPKASSSQISSSNPSPLTRLSLPQTFELVGRDRSGNEVRYGFVLKQWFVYRGNQSKRYSDQLAWCNSLGYRMPRVRDLTNSVKTDNPPISGAAPSSSVNYYMVT
;
A
#
# COMPACT_ATOMS: atom_id res chain seq x y z
N MET A 1 -18.47 5.11 -1.51
CA MET A 1 -17.88 5.76 -0.33
C MET A 1 -18.91 5.73 0.78
N THR A 2 -18.47 5.50 2.01
CA THR A 2 -19.36 5.53 3.18
C THR A 2 -18.85 6.60 4.14
N ASN A 3 -19.77 7.45 4.60
CA ASN A 3 -19.49 8.36 5.70
C ASN A 3 -19.48 7.52 6.98
N VAL A 4 -18.36 7.56 7.69
CA VAL A 4 -18.20 6.81 8.94
C VAL A 4 -17.64 7.75 10.00
N THR A 5 -18.05 7.54 11.25
CA THR A 5 -17.33 8.10 12.39
C THR A 5 -16.14 7.19 12.65
N PRO A 6 -14.91 7.64 12.41
CA PRO A 6 -13.80 6.73 12.44
C PRO A 6 -13.32 6.53 13.88
N ASN A 7 -12.95 5.29 14.21
CA ASN A 7 -12.53 4.87 15.55
C ASN A 7 -11.16 4.19 15.56
N ASP A 8 -10.44 4.21 14.44
CA ASP A 8 -9.13 3.58 14.31
C ASP A 8 -8.08 4.31 15.16
N SER A 9 -7.22 3.54 15.83
CA SER A 9 -6.25 4.06 16.79
C SER A 9 -5.21 5.03 16.21
N TRP A 10 -4.94 4.92 14.91
CA TRP A 10 -3.97 5.77 14.19
C TRP A 10 -4.54 7.14 13.82
N ILE A 11 -5.83 7.38 14.03
CA ILE A 11 -6.46 8.66 13.69
C ILE A 11 -6.16 9.68 14.79
N PRO A 12 -5.67 10.88 14.42
CA PRO A 12 -5.40 11.95 15.38
C PRO A 12 -6.60 12.22 16.29
N SER A 13 -6.35 12.53 17.56
CA SER A 13 -7.40 12.83 18.55
C SER A 13 -8.35 13.92 18.07
N ASP A 14 -7.81 14.91 17.37
CA ASP A 14 -8.56 16.08 16.87
C ASP A 14 -9.57 15.70 15.78
N ASP A 15 -9.40 14.54 15.15
CA ASP A 15 -10.30 14.02 14.11
C ASP A 15 -11.24 12.93 14.61
N ARG A 16 -11.13 12.51 15.88
CA ARG A 16 -12.06 11.56 16.49
C ARG A 16 -13.45 12.20 16.61
N GLY A 17 -14.48 11.49 16.16
CA GLY A 17 -15.86 11.96 16.18
C GLY A 17 -16.28 12.80 14.96
N LYS A 18 -15.35 13.21 14.08
CA LYS A 18 -15.67 13.86 12.81
C LYS A 18 -16.17 12.83 11.79
N GLN A 19 -17.04 13.25 10.88
CA GLN A 19 -17.39 12.42 9.72
C GLN A 19 -16.23 12.42 8.72
N VAL A 20 -15.83 11.24 8.27
CA VAL A 20 -14.81 11.08 7.23
C VAL A 20 -15.32 10.25 6.09
N ALA A 21 -14.82 10.54 4.88
CA ALA A 21 -14.99 9.68 3.72
C ALA A 21 -13.89 8.61 3.72
N ARG A 22 -14.27 7.34 3.78
CA ARG A 22 -13.33 6.22 3.68
C ARG A 22 -13.30 5.64 2.26
N VAL A 23 -12.10 5.52 1.71
CA VAL A 23 -11.83 4.87 0.43
C VAL A 23 -10.98 3.63 0.69
N THR A 24 -11.47 2.47 0.25
CA THR A 24 -10.74 1.20 0.35
C THR A 24 -10.47 0.65 -1.04
N LEU A 25 -9.19 0.55 -1.39
CA LEU A 25 -8.73 -0.11 -2.60
C LEU A 25 -8.59 -1.61 -2.31
N ARG A 26 -9.32 -2.45 -3.04
CA ARG A 26 -9.30 -3.92 -2.82
C ARG A 26 -8.28 -4.65 -3.68
N GLY A 27 -7.97 -4.10 -4.86
CA GLY A 27 -7.00 -4.58 -5.85
C GLY A 27 -6.90 -6.10 -6.04
N PRO A 28 -5.87 -6.56 -6.76
CA PRO A 28 -5.52 -7.96 -6.80
C PRO A 28 -4.87 -8.36 -5.47
N LYS A 29 -5.36 -9.45 -4.87
CA LYS A 29 -4.77 -10.07 -3.67
C LYS A 29 -4.63 -11.57 -3.89
N ALA A 30 -3.60 -12.17 -3.31
CA ALA A 30 -3.47 -13.62 -3.31
C ALA A 30 -4.59 -14.25 -2.46
N SER A 31 -5.19 -15.32 -2.97
CA SER A 31 -6.10 -16.18 -2.20
C SER A 31 -5.32 -17.02 -1.18
N SER A 32 -6.02 -17.65 -0.24
CA SER A 32 -5.41 -18.58 0.71
C SER A 32 -4.69 -19.74 0.01
N SER A 33 -5.24 -20.24 -1.10
CA SER A 33 -4.60 -21.30 -1.90
C SER A 33 -3.37 -20.79 -2.66
N GLN A 34 -3.40 -19.56 -3.17
CA GLN A 34 -2.22 -18.97 -3.78
C GLN A 34 -1.12 -18.71 -2.74
N ILE A 35 -1.48 -18.29 -1.53
CA ILE A 35 -0.54 -18.07 -0.41
C ILE A 35 0.18 -19.36 -0.01
N SER A 36 -0.56 -20.48 0.13
CA SER A 36 0.00 -21.77 0.53
C SER A 36 0.76 -22.49 -0.57
N SER A 37 0.52 -22.15 -1.84
CA SER A 37 1.22 -22.74 -2.99
C SER A 37 2.65 -22.21 -3.14
N SER A 38 3.55 -23.07 -3.62
CA SER A 38 4.89 -22.65 -4.05
C SER A 38 4.91 -22.01 -5.44
N ASN A 39 3.95 -22.37 -6.30
CA ASN A 39 3.82 -21.87 -7.67
C ASN A 39 2.34 -21.55 -7.95
N PRO A 40 1.79 -20.46 -7.36
CA PRO A 40 0.42 -20.05 -7.62
C PRO A 40 0.20 -19.62 -9.07
N SER A 41 -1.06 -19.69 -9.50
CA SER A 41 -1.51 -19.08 -10.75
C SER A 41 -1.37 -17.54 -10.71
N PRO A 42 -1.16 -16.90 -11.87
CA PRO A 42 -1.02 -15.44 -11.96
C PRO A 42 -2.23 -14.68 -11.39
N LEU A 43 -1.97 -13.48 -10.86
CA LEU A 43 -3.02 -12.52 -10.52
C LEU A 43 -3.26 -11.57 -11.69
N THR A 44 -4.48 -11.03 -11.76
CA THR A 44 -4.79 -9.91 -12.65
C THR A 44 -3.86 -8.74 -12.34
N ARG A 45 -3.09 -8.29 -13.34
CA ARG A 45 -2.23 -7.12 -13.20
C ARG A 45 -3.04 -5.84 -13.32
N LEU A 46 -2.79 -4.90 -12.42
CA LEU A 46 -3.33 -3.54 -12.53
C LEU A 46 -2.52 -2.74 -13.55
N SER A 47 -3.21 -1.93 -14.33
CA SER A 47 -2.58 -0.89 -15.14
C SER A 47 -2.26 0.31 -14.24
N LEU A 48 -0.99 0.47 -13.89
CA LEU A 48 -0.49 1.56 -13.04
C LEU A 48 0.45 2.48 -13.84
N PRO A 49 0.51 3.78 -13.53
CA PRO A 49 -0.18 4.46 -12.42
C PRO A 49 -1.68 4.67 -12.68
N GLN A 50 -2.47 4.74 -11.61
CA GLN A 50 -3.92 5.03 -11.67
C GLN A 50 -4.27 6.25 -10.82
N THR A 51 -5.00 7.19 -11.40
CA THR A 51 -5.46 8.41 -10.72
C THR A 51 -6.86 8.21 -10.16
N PHE A 52 -7.03 8.59 -8.90
CA PHE A 52 -8.32 8.61 -8.21
C PHE A 52 -8.64 10.04 -7.80
N GLU A 53 -9.88 10.46 -8.00
CA GLU A 53 -10.38 11.77 -7.59
C GLU A 53 -11.68 11.58 -6.80
N LEU A 54 -11.72 12.17 -5.61
CA LEU A 54 -12.90 12.26 -4.75
C LEU A 54 -13.46 13.67 -4.88
N VAL A 55 -14.69 13.78 -5.37
CA VAL A 55 -15.37 15.07 -5.52
C VAL A 55 -16.48 15.17 -4.49
N GLY A 56 -16.33 16.11 -3.55
CA GLY A 56 -17.37 16.50 -2.62
C GLY A 56 -18.14 17.69 -3.18
N ARG A 57 -19.48 17.66 -3.10
CA ARG A 57 -20.35 18.78 -3.50
C ARG A 57 -21.25 19.19 -2.36
N ASP A 58 -21.39 20.50 -2.14
CA ASP A 58 -22.40 21.03 -1.23
C ASP A 58 -23.73 21.32 -1.96
N ARG A 59 -24.74 21.79 -1.21
CA ARG A 59 -26.07 22.09 -1.74
C ARG A 59 -26.11 23.35 -2.62
N SER A 60 -25.12 24.22 -2.49
CA SER A 60 -24.98 25.45 -3.27
C SER A 60 -24.22 25.20 -4.58
N GLY A 61 -23.73 23.98 -4.81
CA GLY A 61 -23.00 23.59 -6.00
C GLY A 61 -21.49 23.80 -5.91
N ASN A 62 -20.93 24.14 -4.73
CA ASN A 62 -19.49 24.26 -4.56
C ASN A 62 -18.85 22.85 -4.54
N GLU A 63 -17.70 22.72 -5.20
CA GLU A 63 -16.94 21.47 -5.28
C GLU A 63 -15.63 21.54 -4.51
N VAL A 64 -15.27 20.45 -3.83
CA VAL A 64 -13.92 20.20 -3.31
C VAL A 64 -13.42 18.89 -3.88
N ARG A 65 -12.17 18.87 -4.36
CA ARG A 65 -11.56 17.69 -4.99
C ARG A 65 -10.33 17.22 -4.23
N TYR A 66 -10.29 15.93 -3.94
CA TYR A 66 -9.12 15.26 -3.36
C TYR A 66 -8.63 14.19 -4.33
N GLY A 67 -7.42 14.37 -4.86
CA GLY A 67 -6.83 13.44 -5.83
C GLY A 67 -5.61 12.72 -5.26
N PHE A 68 -5.44 11.45 -5.63
CA PHE A 68 -4.20 10.72 -5.40
C PHE A 68 -3.87 9.77 -6.56
N VAL A 69 -2.58 9.47 -6.74
CA VAL A 69 -2.11 8.57 -7.80
C VAL A 69 -1.54 7.31 -7.16
N LEU A 70 -2.17 6.17 -7.44
CA LEU A 70 -1.63 4.86 -7.09
C LEU A 70 -0.51 4.50 -8.07
N LYS A 71 0.75 4.56 -7.61
CA LYS A 71 1.93 4.27 -8.45
C LYS A 71 2.33 2.80 -8.44
N GLN A 72 2.14 2.13 -7.31
CA GLN A 72 2.60 0.76 -7.08
C GLN A 72 1.54 -0.01 -6.29
N TRP A 73 1.45 -1.32 -6.54
CA TRP A 73 0.58 -2.23 -5.81
C TRP A 73 1.37 -3.45 -5.37
N PHE A 74 1.29 -3.78 -4.08
CA PHE A 74 2.04 -4.88 -3.47
C PHE A 74 1.10 -6.02 -3.10
N VAL A 75 1.55 -7.24 -3.33
CA VAL A 75 0.85 -8.46 -2.92
C VAL A 75 1.71 -9.17 -1.88
N TYR A 76 1.09 -9.59 -0.79
CA TYR A 76 1.76 -10.22 0.35
C TYR A 76 1.35 -11.69 0.47
N ARG A 77 2.31 -12.56 0.83
CA ARG A 77 2.11 -14.01 1.01
C ARG A 77 1.60 -14.41 2.40
N GLY A 78 0.96 -13.50 3.13
CA GLY A 78 0.56 -13.81 4.50
C GLY A 78 1.74 -14.18 5.39
N ASN A 79 1.49 -14.92 6.46
CA ASN A 79 2.48 -15.33 7.46
C ASN A 79 3.49 -16.41 7.01
N GLN A 80 3.64 -16.66 5.70
CA GLN A 80 4.57 -17.66 5.18
C GLN A 80 6.03 -17.20 5.34
N SER A 81 6.69 -17.69 6.39
CA SER A 81 8.14 -17.55 6.58
C SER A 81 8.89 -18.61 5.77
N LYS A 82 9.36 -18.24 4.58
CA LYS A 82 10.08 -19.10 3.63
C LYS A 82 11.38 -18.43 3.19
N ARG A 83 12.28 -19.20 2.57
CA ARG A 83 13.56 -18.70 2.06
C ARG A 83 13.33 -17.64 0.98
N TYR A 84 14.30 -16.75 0.80
CA TYR A 84 14.23 -15.72 -0.25
C TYR A 84 13.95 -16.29 -1.64
N SER A 85 14.57 -17.43 -1.98
CA SER A 85 14.34 -18.14 -3.25
C SER A 85 12.86 -18.51 -3.46
N ASP A 86 12.19 -18.96 -2.39
CA ASP A 86 10.81 -19.42 -2.44
C ASP A 86 9.83 -18.24 -2.53
N GLN A 87 10.19 -17.10 -1.92
CA GLN A 87 9.43 -15.86 -2.06
C GLN A 87 9.60 -15.26 -3.46
N LEU A 88 10.81 -15.32 -4.00
CA LEU A 88 11.11 -14.86 -5.36
C LEU A 88 10.34 -15.68 -6.39
N ALA A 89 10.37 -17.01 -6.30
CA ALA A 89 9.62 -17.90 -7.19
C ALA A 89 8.12 -17.62 -7.11
N TRP A 90 7.58 -17.47 -5.89
CA TRP A 90 6.17 -17.16 -5.66
C TRP A 90 5.74 -15.81 -6.25
N CYS A 91 6.50 -14.74 -6.01
CA CYS A 91 6.22 -13.43 -6.60
C CYS A 91 6.23 -13.49 -8.14
N ASN A 92 7.21 -14.18 -8.72
CA ASN A 92 7.34 -14.31 -10.17
C ASN A 92 6.16 -15.10 -10.78
N SER A 93 5.71 -16.18 -10.13
CA SER A 93 4.61 -17.00 -10.65
C SER A 93 3.25 -16.27 -10.58
N LEU A 94 3.07 -15.36 -9.63
CA LEU A 94 1.92 -14.44 -9.60
C LEU A 94 1.95 -13.41 -10.74
N GLY A 95 3.06 -13.28 -11.46
CA GLY A 95 3.31 -12.23 -12.42
C GLY A 95 3.80 -10.92 -11.78
N TYR A 96 4.30 -10.96 -10.56
CA TYR A 96 4.91 -9.84 -9.85
C TYR A 96 6.43 -10.00 -9.82
N ARG A 97 7.13 -9.10 -9.12
CA ARG A 97 8.56 -9.20 -8.84
C ARG A 97 8.81 -9.01 -7.35
N MET A 98 9.95 -9.46 -6.85
CA MET A 98 10.39 -9.10 -5.51
C MET A 98 10.55 -7.57 -5.39
N PRO A 99 10.03 -6.95 -4.31
CA PRO A 99 10.22 -5.54 -4.05
C PRO A 99 11.68 -5.26 -3.68
N ARG A 100 12.17 -4.07 -4.03
CA ARG A 100 13.42 -3.51 -3.52
C ARG A 100 13.12 -2.76 -2.22
N VAL A 101 14.11 -2.54 -1.37
CA VAL A 101 13.94 -1.76 -0.12
C VAL A 101 13.32 -0.38 -0.42
N ARG A 102 13.82 0.29 -1.46
CA ARG A 102 13.28 1.58 -1.94
C ARG A 102 11.87 1.56 -2.50
N ASP A 103 11.32 0.39 -2.83
CA ASP A 103 9.91 0.30 -3.23
C ASP A 103 9.00 0.34 -1.99
N LEU A 104 9.53 -0.01 -0.82
CA LEU A 104 8.74 -0.26 0.39
C LEU A 104 8.81 0.90 1.37
N THR A 105 9.99 1.48 1.56
CA THR A 105 10.21 2.51 2.58
C THR A 105 11.13 3.61 2.07
N ASN A 106 11.01 4.81 2.62
CA ASN A 106 11.97 5.92 2.50
C ASN A 106 12.92 6.03 3.71
N SER A 107 12.89 5.08 4.64
CA SER A 107 13.83 5.02 5.77
C SER A 107 15.27 4.84 5.28
N VAL A 108 16.22 5.34 6.07
CA VAL A 108 17.66 5.14 5.86
C VAL A 108 18.20 4.34 7.04
N LYS A 109 19.02 3.35 6.77
CA LYS A 109 19.87 2.68 7.76
C LYS A 109 21.28 3.22 7.57
N THR A 110 21.79 3.93 8.57
CA THR A 110 23.14 4.50 8.57
C THR A 110 24.22 3.50 9.01
N ASP A 111 23.84 2.44 9.71
CA ASP A 111 24.78 1.43 10.22
C ASP A 111 25.30 0.51 9.10
N ASN A 112 26.52 0.01 9.26
CA ASN A 112 27.22 -0.80 8.25
C ASN A 112 26.56 -2.19 8.02
N PRO A 113 26.24 -2.60 6.78
CA PRO A 113 26.28 -1.80 5.55
C PRO A 113 25.10 -0.82 5.49
N PRO A 114 25.34 0.42 5.02
CA PRO A 114 24.28 1.42 4.91
C PRO A 114 23.25 1.00 3.85
N ILE A 115 21.97 1.21 4.15
CA ILE A 115 20.86 0.87 3.25
C ILE A 115 19.94 2.08 3.14
N SER A 116 19.69 2.55 1.92
CA SER A 116 18.76 3.65 1.67
C SER A 116 17.47 3.15 1.01
N GLY A 117 16.34 3.64 1.51
CA GLY A 117 15.03 3.49 0.89
C GLY A 117 14.80 4.42 -0.30
N ALA A 118 13.56 4.81 -0.51
CA ALA A 118 13.13 5.84 -1.45
C ALA A 118 13.64 7.24 -1.04
N ALA A 119 13.69 8.14 -2.02
CA ALA A 119 13.89 9.57 -1.79
C ALA A 119 12.53 10.30 -1.79
N PRO A 120 12.35 11.40 -1.03
CA PRO A 120 13.33 11.94 -0.08
C PRO A 120 13.50 11.02 1.14
N SER A 121 14.73 10.96 1.63
CA SER A 121 15.08 10.17 2.80
C SER A 121 14.36 10.68 4.03
N SER A 122 13.78 9.77 4.81
CA SER A 122 13.28 10.05 6.15
C SER A 122 14.44 10.42 7.07
N SER A 123 14.21 11.39 7.96
CA SER A 123 15.15 11.75 9.05
C SER A 123 15.18 10.72 10.18
N VAL A 124 14.31 9.71 10.15
CA VAL A 124 14.21 8.64 11.14
C VAL A 124 14.11 7.26 10.50
N ASN A 125 14.50 6.23 11.26
CA ASN A 125 14.54 4.84 10.79
C ASN A 125 13.18 4.12 10.87
N TYR A 126 12.09 4.87 11.06
CA TYR A 126 10.73 4.34 11.05
C TYR A 126 10.15 4.38 9.65
N TYR A 127 9.21 3.46 9.38
CA TYR A 127 8.39 3.49 8.18
C TYR A 127 7.60 4.81 8.18
N MET A 128 7.94 5.73 7.28
CA MET A 128 7.15 6.94 7.07
C MET A 128 6.24 6.71 5.86
N VAL A 129 4.96 7.01 6.03
CA VAL A 129 4.04 7.14 4.92
C VAL A 129 4.27 8.55 4.35
N THR A 130 4.96 8.65 3.22
CA THR A 130 4.96 9.87 2.40
C THR A 130 3.74 9.87 1.49
#